data_AF-A0A7L6N1N9-F1
#
_entry.id   AF-A0A7L6N1N9-F1
#
_cell.length_a   1.000
_cell.length_b   1.000
_cell.length_c   1.000
_cell.angle_alpha   90.00
_cell.angle_beta   90.00
_cell.angle_gamma   90.00
#
_symmetry.space_group_name_H-M   'P 1'
#
loop_
_entity.id
_entity.type
_entity.pdbx_description
1 polymer ?
#
loop_
_entity_poly.entity_id
_entity_poly.type
_entity_poly.pdbx_seq_one_letter_code
_entity_poly.pdbx_strand_id
1 'polypeptide(L)'
;MDLFLEQLKERLLDHDISDKLLNQILSDYQKKIEKNPNSVDDVGVVTEKLIKTYDLKLKEDTNREISTIIAFAPFISIVLYLSLGFFFDLWHPGWLVFIAVPIILLIFSVFHDDISLGFLALIPFIIITSYFFVGFYFGLWHPTWLIFMLLPVIGVFSRYKKRSLKFLLYTLSPFLTISIYIILGSQFHLWSRLWVIFLIVPMLACLEEENRKRLFICEGSLSVALIVGIVTPFFTPLWSLSFIGLAVPLIAMVAMGEDSIIKFKKDNIIDLALFIALSVIYVVLGIVFNAWAYAWMIFLIFPAYEILDQSPNHFKFYYIMPFISIAIFFSLGYFLNGWAYSWTAFLIIPILIFVERD
;
A
#
# COMPACT_ATOMS: atom_id res chain seq x y z
N MET A 1 25.42 -17.34 39.82
CA MET A 1 25.07 -15.92 39.65
C MET A 1 24.37 -15.73 38.31
N ASP A 2 25.00 -16.16 37.22
CA ASP A 2 24.44 -16.03 35.87
C ASP A 2 23.14 -16.83 35.66
N LEU A 3 23.06 -18.05 36.21
CA LEU A 3 21.88 -18.93 36.09
C LEU A 3 20.59 -18.30 36.66
N PHE A 4 20.67 -17.54 37.77
CA PHE A 4 19.49 -16.90 38.37
C PHE A 4 18.98 -15.75 37.49
N LEU A 5 19.89 -14.90 37.01
CA LEU A 5 19.53 -13.77 36.15
C LEU A 5 19.01 -14.24 34.80
N GLU A 6 19.55 -15.33 34.27
CA GLU A 6 19.08 -15.96 33.04
C GLU A 6 17.67 -16.52 33.19
N GLN A 7 17.38 -17.26 34.27
CA GLN A 7 16.04 -17.77 34.56
C GLN A 7 15.02 -16.67 34.85
N LEU A 8 15.43 -15.60 35.54
CA LEU A 8 14.57 -14.44 35.79
C LEU A 8 14.25 -13.70 34.48
N LYS A 9 15.24 -13.53 33.61
CA LYS A 9 15.06 -12.94 32.28
C LYS A 9 14.09 -13.78 31.45
N GLU A 10 14.29 -15.10 31.39
CA GLU A 10 13.45 -16.02 30.62
C GLU A 10 11.98 -15.92 31.05
N ARG A 11 11.69 -15.97 32.35
CA ARG A 11 10.30 -15.86 32.84
C ARG A 11 9.66 -14.49 32.66
N LEU A 12 10.44 -13.42 32.71
CA LEU A 12 9.92 -12.06 32.48
C LEU A 12 9.70 -11.77 31.00
N LEU A 13 10.42 -12.43 30.09
CA LEU A 13 10.23 -12.30 28.64
C LEU A 13 8.89 -12.88 28.16
N ASP A 14 8.30 -13.82 28.90
CA ASP A 14 6.96 -14.34 28.63
C ASP A 14 5.84 -13.32 28.94
N HIS A 15 6.20 -12.21 29.59
CA HIS A 15 5.30 -11.13 29.97
C HIS A 15 5.56 -9.87 29.16
N ASP A 16 4.55 -9.00 29.05
CA ASP A 16 4.62 -7.74 28.31
C ASP A 16 5.47 -6.70 29.05
N ILE A 17 6.79 -6.86 28.97
CA ILE A 17 7.79 -6.02 29.64
C ILE A 17 8.65 -5.28 28.62
N SER A 18 8.78 -3.96 28.77
CA SER A 18 9.69 -3.18 27.91
C SER A 18 11.15 -3.57 28.13
N ASP A 19 11.95 -3.63 27.07
CA ASP A 19 13.40 -3.95 27.14
C ASP A 19 14.16 -3.06 28.14
N LYS A 20 13.76 -1.78 28.23
CA LYS A 20 14.36 -0.82 29.17
C LYS A 20 14.08 -1.20 30.63
N LEU A 21 12.85 -1.59 30.94
CA LEU A 21 12.45 -2.02 32.28
C LEU A 21 13.07 -3.37 32.63
N LEU A 22 13.09 -4.32 31.69
CA LEU A 22 13.75 -5.61 31.86
C LEU A 22 15.24 -5.44 32.19
N ASN A 23 15.95 -4.62 31.41
CA ASN A 23 17.37 -4.35 31.64
C ASN A 23 17.62 -3.64 32.98
N GLN A 24 16.73 -2.73 33.38
CA GLN A 24 16.82 -2.06 34.68
C GLN A 24 16.67 -3.08 35.83
N ILE A 25 15.64 -3.92 35.78
CA ILE A 25 15.39 -4.98 36.78
C ILE A 25 16.60 -5.93 36.87
N LEU A 26 17.10 -6.42 35.73
CA LEU A 26 18.25 -7.32 35.71
C LEU A 26 19.50 -6.65 36.31
N SER A 27 19.74 -5.37 36.02
CA SER A 27 20.87 -4.63 36.58
C SER A 27 20.77 -4.39 38.09
N ASP A 28 19.55 -4.17 38.60
CA ASP A 28 19.29 -3.96 40.03
C ASP A 28 19.46 -5.26 40.80
N TYR A 29 18.97 -6.38 40.25
CA TYR A 29 19.19 -7.70 40.83
C TYR A 29 20.65 -8.15 40.76
N GLN A 30 21.37 -7.84 39.69
CA GLN A 30 22.81 -8.10 39.59
C GLN A 30 23.57 -7.41 40.73
N LYS A 31 23.35 -6.10 40.95
CA LYS A 31 23.97 -5.33 42.05
C LYS A 31 23.60 -5.88 43.43
N LYS A 32 22.36 -6.34 43.59
CA LYS A 32 21.86 -6.90 44.87
C LYS A 32 22.53 -8.25 45.18
N ILE A 33 22.73 -9.09 44.17
CA ILE A 33 23.41 -10.40 44.30
C ILE A 33 24.90 -10.21 44.58
N GLU A 34 25.58 -9.26 43.90
CA GLU A 34 26.98 -8.92 44.15
C GLU A 34 27.22 -8.45 45.60
N LYS A 35 26.28 -7.68 46.16
CA LYS A 35 26.38 -7.14 47.53
C LYS A 35 26.04 -8.17 48.61
N ASN A 36 25.20 -9.17 48.32
CA ASN A 36 24.78 -10.17 49.30
C ASN A 36 24.47 -11.53 48.64
N PRO A 37 25.48 -12.40 48.43
CA PRO A 37 25.36 -13.62 47.63
C PRO A 37 24.39 -14.67 48.19
N ASN A 38 24.11 -14.64 49.49
CA ASN A 38 23.33 -15.66 50.20
C ASN A 38 21.85 -15.29 50.40
N SER A 39 21.39 -14.10 49.95
CA SER A 39 20.02 -13.61 50.15
C SER A 39 19.19 -13.64 48.86
N VAL A 40 19.36 -14.68 48.04
CA VAL A 40 18.65 -14.81 46.77
C VAL A 40 17.40 -15.66 47.01
N ASP A 41 16.26 -14.98 47.10
CA ASP A 41 14.94 -15.62 47.12
C ASP A 41 14.72 -16.45 45.84
N ASP A 42 13.84 -17.45 45.89
CA ASP A 42 13.50 -18.27 44.72
C ASP A 42 13.05 -17.39 43.53
N VAL A 43 13.53 -17.74 42.32
CA VAL A 43 13.23 -16.99 41.08
C VAL A 43 11.72 -16.84 40.89
N GLY A 44 10.92 -17.85 41.24
CA GLY A 44 9.45 -17.83 41.13
C GLY A 44 8.81 -16.77 42.01
N VAL A 45 9.22 -16.68 43.28
CA VAL A 45 8.70 -15.70 44.24
C VAL A 45 9.07 -14.28 43.81
N VAL A 46 10.30 -14.08 43.33
CA VAL A 46 10.77 -12.80 42.80
C VAL A 46 9.97 -12.40 41.56
N THR A 47 9.75 -13.34 40.64
CA THR A 47 9.01 -13.09 39.40
C THR A 47 7.56 -12.72 39.70
N GLU A 48 6.87 -13.45 40.58
CA GLU A 48 5.48 -13.16 40.95
C GLU A 48 5.34 -11.78 41.62
N LYS A 49 6.32 -11.40 42.45
CA LYS A 49 6.36 -10.08 43.06
C LYS A 49 6.54 -8.96 42.03
N LEU A 50 7.38 -9.18 41.02
CA LEU A 50 7.60 -8.22 39.93
C LEU A 50 6.37 -8.10 39.05
N ILE A 51 5.73 -9.23 38.70
CA ILE A 51 4.47 -9.26 37.96
C ILE A 51 3.41 -8.43 38.66
N LYS A 52 3.21 -8.59 39.97
CA LYS A 52 2.22 -7.80 40.73
C LYS A 52 2.61 -6.34 40.90
N THR A 53 3.91 -6.05 41.07
CA THR A 53 4.39 -4.66 41.25
C THR A 53 4.23 -3.84 39.98
N TYR A 54 4.48 -4.44 38.82
CA TYR A 54 4.48 -3.77 37.53
C TYR A 54 3.24 -4.10 36.68
N ASP A 55 2.27 -4.84 37.25
CA ASP A 55 1.05 -5.30 36.57
C ASP A 55 1.31 -5.95 35.20
N LEU A 56 2.32 -6.83 35.15
CA LEU A 56 2.78 -7.43 33.90
C LEU A 56 1.79 -8.53 33.46
N LYS A 57 1.20 -8.36 32.27
CA LYS A 57 0.36 -9.39 31.64
C LYS A 57 1.20 -10.41 30.89
N LEU A 58 0.69 -11.64 30.74
CA LEU A 58 1.25 -12.63 29.83
C LEU A 58 1.11 -12.14 28.38
N LYS A 59 2.17 -12.30 27.58
CA LYS A 59 2.17 -11.87 26.18
C LYS A 59 1.10 -12.59 25.35
N GLU A 60 0.79 -13.84 25.71
CA GLU A 60 -0.29 -14.64 25.10
C GLU A 60 -1.67 -14.00 25.30
N ASP A 61 -1.97 -13.49 26.50
CA ASP A 61 -3.25 -12.84 26.81
C ASP A 61 -3.41 -11.54 26.03
N THR A 62 -2.36 -10.72 25.96
CA THR A 62 -2.35 -9.47 25.16
C THR A 62 -2.59 -9.77 23.67
N ASN A 63 -1.92 -10.78 23.11
CA ASN A 63 -2.12 -11.20 21.72
C ASN A 63 -3.54 -11.69 21.46
N ARG A 64 -4.14 -12.40 22.43
CA ARG A 64 -5.53 -12.86 22.34
C ARG A 64 -6.51 -11.69 22.34
N GLU A 65 -6.33 -10.71 23.24
CA GLU A 65 -7.15 -9.48 23.28
C GLU A 65 -7.07 -8.72 21.94
N ILE A 66 -5.85 -8.51 21.42
CA ILE A 66 -5.62 -7.83 20.14
C ILE A 66 -6.31 -8.57 18.99
N SER A 67 -6.14 -9.89 18.90
CA SER A 67 -6.77 -10.70 17.85
C SER A 67 -8.30 -10.63 17.89
N THR A 68 -8.87 -10.52 19.09
CA THR A 68 -10.31 -10.37 19.31
C THR A 68 -10.77 -9.00 18.79
N ILE A 69 -10.10 -7.93 19.16
CA ILE A 69 -10.41 -6.56 18.69
C ILE A 69 -10.36 -6.49 17.16
N ILE A 70 -9.29 -7.02 16.54
CA ILE A 70 -9.11 -7.02 15.08
C ILE A 70 -10.29 -7.71 14.39
N ALA A 71 -10.75 -8.84 14.95
CA ALA A 71 -11.78 -9.63 14.33
C ALA A 71 -13.19 -9.01 14.46
N PHE A 72 -13.44 -8.21 15.51
CA PHE A 72 -14.68 -7.46 15.69
C PHE A 72 -14.71 -6.10 14.99
N ALA A 73 -13.55 -5.52 14.63
CA ALA A 73 -13.46 -4.19 14.03
C ALA A 73 -14.37 -3.99 12.79
N PRO A 74 -14.44 -4.92 11.81
CA PRO A 74 -15.34 -4.77 10.66
C PRO A 74 -16.83 -4.71 11.05
N PHE A 75 -17.24 -5.50 12.04
CA PHE A 75 -18.63 -5.49 12.52
C PHE A 75 -18.99 -4.16 13.18
N ILE A 76 -18.10 -3.67 14.05
CA ILE A 76 -18.27 -2.36 14.71
C ILE A 76 -18.36 -1.25 13.65
N SER A 77 -17.48 -1.26 12.65
CA SER A 77 -17.49 -0.27 11.57
C SER A 77 -18.80 -0.27 10.79
N ILE A 78 -19.43 -1.42 10.56
CA ILE A 78 -20.72 -1.49 9.86
C ILE A 78 -21.87 -1.01 10.72
N VAL A 79 -21.89 -1.39 12.00
CA VAL A 79 -22.91 -0.88 12.93
C VAL A 79 -22.84 0.65 13.00
N LEU A 80 -21.64 1.21 13.10
CA LEU A 80 -21.42 2.65 13.07
C LEU A 80 -21.83 3.27 11.72
N TYR A 81 -21.45 2.66 10.60
CA TYR A 81 -21.81 3.14 9.27
C TYR A 81 -23.34 3.19 9.05
N LEU A 82 -24.04 2.11 9.40
CA LEU A 82 -25.49 2.04 9.32
C LEU A 82 -26.15 3.03 10.28
N SER A 83 -25.62 3.20 11.49
CA SER A 83 -26.12 4.19 12.44
C SER A 83 -25.97 5.62 11.89
N LEU A 84 -24.82 5.95 11.29
CA LEU A 84 -24.60 7.25 10.65
C LEU A 84 -25.56 7.46 9.46
N GLY A 85 -25.80 6.42 8.67
CA GLY A 85 -26.76 6.47 7.57
C GLY A 85 -28.20 6.65 8.02
N PHE A 86 -28.69 5.84 8.96
CA PHE A 86 -30.10 5.86 9.38
C PHE A 86 -30.46 7.05 10.27
N PHE A 87 -29.59 7.46 11.18
CA PHE A 87 -29.90 8.54 12.13
C PHE A 87 -29.51 9.93 11.61
N PHE A 88 -28.49 10.03 10.75
CA PHE A 88 -27.93 11.32 10.33
C PHE A 88 -27.90 11.52 8.81
N ASP A 89 -28.35 10.54 8.01
CA ASP A 89 -28.29 10.54 6.53
C ASP A 89 -26.86 10.69 5.97
N LEU A 90 -25.86 10.31 6.79
CA LEU A 90 -24.44 10.46 6.49
C LEU A 90 -23.87 9.25 5.72
N TRP A 91 -24.55 8.77 4.68
CA TRP A 91 -24.11 7.62 3.88
C TRP A 91 -22.80 7.88 3.11
N HIS A 92 -22.66 9.10 2.59
CA HIS A 92 -21.53 9.49 1.74
C HIS A 92 -20.25 9.81 2.50
N PRO A 93 -20.26 10.44 3.69
CA PRO A 93 -19.06 10.51 4.53
C PRO A 93 -18.92 9.30 5.45
N GLY A 94 -20.00 8.57 5.72
CA GLY A 94 -20.02 7.47 6.69
C GLY A 94 -19.11 6.30 6.34
N TRP A 95 -18.83 6.05 5.05
CA TRP A 95 -17.91 4.97 4.68
C TRP A 95 -16.48 5.21 5.19
N LEU A 96 -16.11 6.44 5.58
CA LEU A 96 -14.81 6.73 6.20
C LEU A 96 -14.59 5.95 7.50
N VAL A 97 -15.67 5.48 8.15
CA VAL A 97 -15.56 4.60 9.33
C VAL A 97 -14.81 3.29 9.02
N PHE A 98 -14.83 2.82 7.77
CA PHE A 98 -14.07 1.63 7.38
C PHE A 98 -12.55 1.85 7.38
N ILE A 99 -12.10 3.11 7.27
CA ILE A 99 -10.67 3.46 7.39
C ILE A 99 -10.17 3.19 8.81
N ALA A 100 -11.04 3.22 9.83
CA ALA A 100 -10.67 2.89 11.20
C ALA A 100 -10.22 1.44 11.37
N VAL A 101 -10.73 0.49 10.57
CA VAL A 101 -10.39 -0.94 10.67
C VAL A 101 -8.88 -1.18 10.48
N PRO A 102 -8.26 -0.82 9.35
CA PRO A 102 -6.82 -0.99 9.19
C PRO A 102 -5.99 -0.10 10.12
N ILE A 103 -6.48 1.08 10.53
CA ILE A 103 -5.79 1.93 11.51
C ILE A 103 -5.68 1.21 12.87
N ILE A 104 -6.79 0.66 13.37
CA ILE A 104 -6.83 -0.11 14.62
C ILE A 104 -5.86 -1.29 14.53
N LEU A 105 -5.91 -2.04 13.43
CA LEU A 105 -4.97 -3.15 13.20
C LEU A 105 -3.51 -2.69 13.29
N LEU A 106 -3.15 -1.59 12.65
CA LEU A 106 -1.78 -1.07 12.65
C LEU A 106 -1.34 -0.56 14.03
N ILE A 107 -2.23 0.11 14.76
CA ILE A 107 -1.95 0.58 16.12
C ILE A 107 -1.66 -0.60 17.04
N PHE A 108 -2.44 -1.69 16.96
CA PHE A 108 -2.25 -2.83 17.85
C PHE A 108 -1.15 -3.80 17.40
N SER A 109 -0.86 -3.92 16.10
CA SER A 109 0.15 -4.85 15.59
C SER A 109 1.54 -4.23 15.46
N VAL A 110 1.66 -3.00 14.95
CA VAL A 110 2.97 -2.44 14.56
C VAL A 110 3.56 -1.53 15.64
N PHE A 111 2.73 -0.71 16.31
CA PHE A 111 3.24 0.19 17.35
C PHE A 111 3.71 -0.51 18.61
N HIS A 112 3.24 -1.75 18.84
CA HIS A 112 3.72 -2.58 19.93
C HIS A 112 5.19 -2.99 19.72
N ASP A 113 5.56 -3.33 18.48
CA ASP A 113 6.89 -3.84 18.15
C ASP A 113 7.88 -2.73 17.81
N ASP A 114 7.48 -1.73 17.02
CA ASP A 114 8.33 -0.61 16.62
C ASP A 114 7.52 0.65 16.31
N ILE A 115 7.66 1.65 17.19
CA ILE A 115 6.97 2.94 17.09
C ILE A 115 7.31 3.66 15.77
N SER A 116 8.56 3.57 15.30
CA SER A 116 9.01 4.25 14.08
C SER A 116 8.39 3.63 12.82
N LEU A 117 8.29 2.30 12.77
CA LEU A 117 7.59 1.58 11.72
C LEU A 117 6.08 1.83 11.81
N GLY A 118 5.52 1.93 13.01
CA GLY A 118 4.12 2.29 13.25
C GLY A 118 3.76 3.63 12.62
N PHE A 119 4.56 4.67 12.86
CA PHE A 119 4.35 5.98 12.25
C PHE A 119 4.41 5.93 10.72
N LEU A 120 5.35 5.17 10.15
CA LEU A 120 5.46 5.00 8.69
C LEU A 120 4.19 4.35 8.11
N ALA A 121 3.62 3.38 8.82
CA ALA A 121 2.40 2.68 8.41
C ALA A 121 1.13 3.56 8.49
N LEU A 122 1.12 4.62 9.32
CA LEU A 122 -0.01 5.56 9.42
C LEU A 122 -0.04 6.61 8.29
N ILE A 123 1.07 6.81 7.58
CA ILE A 123 1.19 7.86 6.55
C ILE A 123 0.08 7.79 5.49
N PRO A 124 -0.29 6.63 4.92
CA PRO A 124 -1.39 6.56 3.95
C PRO A 124 -2.71 7.06 4.51
N PHE A 125 -3.01 6.73 5.77
CA PHE A 125 -4.23 7.15 6.44
C PHE A 125 -4.26 8.65 6.70
N ILE A 126 -3.12 9.24 7.08
CA ILE A 126 -2.97 10.68 7.25
C ILE A 126 -3.16 11.40 5.91
N ILE A 127 -2.57 10.90 4.83
CA ILE A 127 -2.72 11.45 3.47
C ILE A 127 -4.18 11.37 2.99
N ILE A 128 -4.82 10.22 3.14
CA ILE A 128 -6.23 10.03 2.77
C ILE A 128 -7.13 10.98 3.57
N THR A 129 -6.95 11.02 4.89
CA THR A 129 -7.78 11.85 5.78
C THR A 129 -7.58 13.35 5.49
N SER A 130 -6.35 13.79 5.28
CA SER A 130 -6.07 15.19 4.92
C SER A 130 -6.63 15.56 3.54
N TYR A 131 -6.55 14.68 2.54
CA TYR A 131 -7.16 14.89 1.24
C TYR A 131 -8.68 15.09 1.34
N PHE A 132 -9.37 14.19 2.05
CA PHE A 132 -10.82 14.32 2.25
C PHE A 132 -11.20 15.53 3.08
N PHE A 133 -10.44 15.84 4.13
CA PHE A 133 -10.67 17.04 4.94
C PHE A 133 -10.59 18.31 4.07
N VAL A 134 -9.55 18.42 3.24
CA VAL A 134 -9.40 19.57 2.34
C VAL A 134 -10.49 19.61 1.27
N GLY A 135 -10.82 18.46 0.69
CA GLY A 135 -11.87 18.33 -0.33
C GLY A 135 -13.25 18.72 0.19
N PHE A 136 -13.65 18.23 1.37
CA PHE A 136 -14.97 18.53 1.94
C PHE A 136 -15.07 19.95 2.51
N TYR A 137 -14.04 20.43 3.19
CA TYR A 137 -14.10 21.73 3.88
C TYR A 137 -13.82 22.91 2.96
N PHE A 138 -12.85 22.79 2.05
CA PHE A 138 -12.45 23.87 1.15
C PHE A 138 -12.96 23.69 -0.29
N GLY A 139 -13.55 22.54 -0.65
CA GLY A 139 -13.96 22.24 -2.02
C GLY A 139 -12.79 22.05 -2.99
N LEU A 140 -11.55 22.00 -2.48
CA LEU A 140 -10.33 21.93 -3.28
C LEU A 140 -9.96 20.48 -3.57
N TRP A 141 -10.66 19.85 -4.51
CA TRP A 141 -10.37 18.48 -4.94
C TRP A 141 -9.19 18.40 -5.92
N HIS A 142 -9.08 19.41 -6.78
CA HIS A 142 -8.00 19.57 -7.76
C HIS A 142 -7.25 20.88 -7.50
N PRO A 143 -5.90 20.87 -7.40
CA PRO A 143 -4.97 19.76 -7.61
C PRO A 143 -4.60 18.99 -6.33
N THR A 144 -5.36 19.13 -5.25
CA THR A 144 -5.02 18.57 -3.91
C THR A 144 -4.75 17.08 -3.90
N TRP A 145 -5.32 16.30 -4.83
CA TRP A 145 -5.02 14.88 -5.00
C TRP A 145 -3.53 14.59 -5.22
N LEU A 146 -2.73 15.58 -5.66
CA LEU A 146 -1.27 15.47 -5.73
C LEU A 146 -0.62 15.06 -4.39
N ILE A 147 -1.29 15.27 -3.25
CA ILE A 147 -0.82 14.77 -1.96
C ILE A 147 -0.62 13.25 -1.93
N PHE A 148 -1.36 12.48 -2.73
CA PHE A 148 -1.16 11.03 -2.85
C PHE A 148 0.20 10.67 -3.45
N MET A 149 0.85 11.59 -4.17
CA MET A 149 2.21 11.38 -4.69
C MET A 149 3.25 11.29 -3.57
N LEU A 150 2.93 11.75 -2.35
CA LEU A 150 3.78 11.55 -1.19
C LEU A 150 3.92 10.08 -0.80
N LEU A 151 2.93 9.23 -1.09
CA LEU A 151 2.96 7.80 -0.78
C LEU A 151 4.16 7.09 -1.43
N PRO A 152 4.29 7.05 -2.77
CA PRO A 152 5.42 6.41 -3.42
C PRO A 152 6.75 7.10 -3.10
N VAL A 153 6.76 8.43 -2.93
CA VAL A 153 7.95 9.18 -2.50
C VAL A 153 8.45 8.62 -1.17
N ILE A 154 7.61 8.62 -0.13
CA ILE A 154 7.96 8.12 1.21
C ILE A 154 8.38 6.64 1.15
N GLY A 155 7.69 5.83 0.36
CA GLY A 155 8.03 4.42 0.15
C GLY A 155 9.45 4.22 -0.38
N VAL A 156 9.87 5.00 -1.38
CA VAL A 156 11.25 4.94 -1.88
C VAL A 156 12.23 5.47 -0.81
N PHE A 157 11.93 6.60 -0.18
CA PHE A 157 12.84 7.20 0.80
C PHE A 157 13.05 6.38 2.07
N SER A 158 12.07 5.56 2.46
CA SER A 158 12.15 4.63 3.58
C SER A 158 13.10 3.46 3.30
N ARG A 159 13.14 2.96 2.05
CA ARG A 159 13.92 1.77 1.68
C ARG A 159 15.41 2.04 1.47
N TYR A 160 15.79 3.24 1.00
CA TYR A 160 17.18 3.55 0.63
C TYR A 160 17.91 4.39 1.68
N LYS A 161 18.89 3.76 2.37
CA LYS A 161 19.69 4.39 3.44
C LYS A 161 20.77 5.35 2.95
N LYS A 162 21.28 5.18 1.72
CA LYS A 162 22.32 6.02 1.12
C LYS A 162 21.75 6.80 -0.07
N ARG A 163 21.81 8.13 -0.01
CA ARG A 163 21.16 9.03 -0.98
C ARG A 163 22.23 9.79 -1.76
N SER A 164 22.53 9.35 -2.98
CA SER A 164 23.32 10.17 -3.91
C SER A 164 22.40 11.22 -4.54
N LEU A 165 22.93 12.40 -4.89
CA LEU A 165 22.14 13.45 -5.54
C LEU A 165 21.50 12.94 -6.86
N LYS A 166 22.23 12.11 -7.62
CA LYS A 166 21.74 11.50 -8.86
C LYS A 166 20.53 10.59 -8.62
N PHE A 167 20.63 9.71 -7.62
CA PHE A 167 19.54 8.82 -7.23
C PHE A 167 18.29 9.60 -6.81
N LEU A 168 18.47 10.69 -6.05
CA LEU A 168 17.37 11.56 -5.64
C LEU A 168 16.66 12.20 -6.84
N LEU A 169 17.44 12.74 -7.79
CA LEU A 169 16.89 13.40 -8.97
C LEU A 169 16.07 12.44 -9.83
N TYR A 170 16.62 11.26 -10.16
CA TYR A 170 15.91 10.24 -10.92
C TYR A 170 14.63 9.78 -10.20
N THR A 171 14.74 9.41 -8.92
CA THR A 171 13.61 8.90 -8.13
C THR A 171 12.49 9.92 -8.00
N LEU A 172 12.82 11.19 -7.78
CA LEU A 172 11.82 12.24 -7.59
C LEU A 172 11.25 12.77 -8.91
N SER A 173 11.93 12.53 -10.03
CA SER A 173 11.56 13.11 -11.32
C SER A 173 10.13 12.81 -11.78
N PRO A 174 9.54 11.61 -11.62
CA PRO A 174 8.16 11.38 -12.04
C PRO A 174 7.18 12.21 -11.21
N PHE A 175 7.43 12.36 -9.91
CA PHE A 175 6.55 13.11 -9.02
C PHE A 175 6.63 14.62 -9.29
N LEU A 176 7.83 15.13 -9.53
CA LEU A 176 8.05 16.53 -9.89
C LEU A 176 7.45 16.87 -11.25
N THR A 177 7.68 16.04 -12.27
CA THR A 177 7.16 16.28 -13.63
C THR A 177 5.63 16.24 -13.66
N ILE A 178 4.99 15.29 -12.98
CA ILE A 178 3.52 15.23 -12.84
C ILE A 178 3.00 16.49 -12.13
N SER A 179 3.61 16.89 -11.02
CA SER A 179 3.19 18.08 -10.25
C SER A 179 3.30 19.36 -11.09
N ILE A 180 4.43 19.56 -11.78
CA ILE A 180 4.66 20.69 -12.68
C ILE A 180 3.65 20.67 -13.83
N TYR A 181 3.43 19.51 -14.45
CA TYR A 181 2.49 19.35 -15.56
C TYR A 181 1.06 19.76 -15.17
N ILE A 182 0.59 19.37 -13.98
CA ILE A 182 -0.74 19.70 -13.50
C ILE A 182 -0.87 21.16 -13.09
N ILE A 183 0.12 21.71 -12.38
CA ILE A 183 0.09 23.11 -11.94
C ILE A 183 0.14 24.04 -13.15
N LEU A 184 1.09 23.83 -14.07
CA LEU A 184 1.21 24.66 -15.27
C LEU A 184 0.07 24.40 -16.27
N GLY A 185 -0.38 23.15 -16.39
CA GLY A 185 -1.50 22.78 -17.24
C GLY A 185 -2.80 23.45 -16.79
N SER A 186 -3.07 23.46 -15.49
CA SER A 186 -4.27 24.11 -14.93
C SER A 186 -4.21 25.64 -15.00
N GLN A 187 -3.06 26.26 -14.72
CA GLN A 187 -2.93 27.72 -14.70
C GLN A 187 -2.87 28.34 -16.11
N PHE A 188 -2.22 27.66 -17.07
CA PHE A 188 -1.95 28.23 -18.39
C PHE A 188 -2.69 27.52 -19.54
N HIS A 189 -3.46 26.48 -19.27
CA HIS A 189 -4.14 25.64 -20.27
C HIS A 189 -3.20 25.04 -21.34
N LEU A 190 -1.91 24.87 -21.00
CA LEU A 190 -0.87 24.38 -21.91
C LEU A 190 -0.71 22.84 -21.90
N TRP A 191 -1.78 22.10 -21.60
CA TRP A 191 -1.77 20.62 -21.49
C TRP A 191 -1.12 19.92 -22.70
N SER A 192 -1.41 20.42 -23.90
CA SER A 192 -0.89 19.87 -25.17
C SER A 192 0.59 20.17 -25.42
N ARG A 193 1.18 21.17 -24.75
CA ARG A 193 2.58 21.57 -24.93
C ARG A 193 3.48 21.07 -23.80
N LEU A 194 2.93 20.94 -22.60
CA LEU A 194 3.68 20.59 -21.39
C LEU A 194 4.00 19.10 -21.27
N TRP A 195 3.39 18.21 -22.07
CA TRP A 195 3.64 16.76 -21.96
C TRP A 195 5.11 16.41 -22.15
N VAL A 196 5.86 17.23 -22.90
CA VAL A 196 7.29 17.08 -23.17
C VAL A 196 8.12 17.07 -21.87
N ILE A 197 7.63 17.68 -20.79
CA ILE A 197 8.27 17.66 -19.46
C ILE A 197 8.45 16.23 -18.93
N PHE A 198 7.58 15.28 -19.31
CA PHE A 198 7.73 13.88 -18.91
C PHE A 198 9.00 13.22 -19.45
N LEU A 199 9.61 13.74 -20.52
CA LEU A 199 10.89 13.23 -21.04
C LEU A 199 12.06 13.46 -20.08
N ILE A 200 11.93 14.36 -19.10
CA ILE A 200 12.92 14.55 -18.04
C ILE A 200 13.12 13.25 -17.24
N VAL A 201 12.07 12.45 -17.06
CA VAL A 201 12.13 11.19 -16.29
C VAL A 201 13.10 10.19 -16.94
N PRO A 202 12.90 9.73 -18.19
CA PRO A 202 13.84 8.83 -18.84
C PRO A 202 15.21 9.47 -19.09
N MET A 203 15.29 10.79 -19.30
CA MET A 203 16.58 11.49 -19.42
C MET A 203 17.41 11.36 -18.14
N LEU A 204 16.82 11.62 -16.98
CA LEU A 204 17.51 11.47 -15.69
C LEU A 204 17.81 10.01 -15.37
N ALA A 205 16.95 9.08 -15.78
CA ALA A 205 17.21 7.64 -15.64
C ALA A 205 18.44 7.21 -16.45
N CYS A 206 18.59 7.67 -17.69
CA CYS A 206 19.73 7.32 -18.53
C CYS A 206 21.07 7.85 -18.01
N LEU A 207 21.10 8.89 -17.17
CA LEU A 207 22.33 9.38 -16.51
C LEU A 207 22.95 8.38 -15.51
N GLU A 208 22.22 7.32 -15.15
CA GLU A 208 22.72 6.23 -14.31
C GLU A 208 23.43 5.13 -15.12
N GLU A 209 23.29 5.12 -16.44
CA GLU A 209 23.91 4.10 -17.31
C GLU A 209 25.45 4.21 -17.27
N GLU A 210 26.13 3.12 -16.86
CA GLU A 210 27.60 3.08 -16.78
C GLU A 210 28.27 3.08 -18.16
N ASN A 211 27.59 2.54 -19.18
CA ASN A 211 28.12 2.44 -20.53
C ASN A 211 27.98 3.75 -21.29
N ARG A 212 29.12 4.43 -21.51
CA ARG A 212 29.17 5.72 -22.24
C ARG A 212 28.50 5.69 -23.62
N LYS A 213 28.62 4.60 -24.39
CA LYS A 213 27.99 4.54 -25.72
C LYS A 213 26.46 4.48 -25.61
N ARG A 214 25.95 3.69 -24.67
CA ARG A 214 24.51 3.58 -24.39
C ARG A 214 23.95 4.88 -23.85
N LEU A 215 24.68 5.55 -22.96
CA LEU A 215 24.33 6.87 -22.45
C LEU A 215 24.14 7.88 -23.60
N PHE A 216 25.13 8.01 -24.49
CA PHE A 216 25.04 8.95 -25.62
C PHE A 216 23.88 8.63 -26.58
N ILE A 217 23.62 7.35 -26.85
CA ILE A 217 22.50 6.93 -27.70
C ILE A 217 21.17 7.25 -27.03
N CYS A 218 21.01 6.92 -25.75
CA CYS A 218 19.79 7.21 -25.01
C CYS A 218 19.54 8.72 -24.92
N GLU A 219 20.49 9.49 -24.41
CA GLU A 219 20.37 10.93 -24.20
C GLU A 219 20.17 11.68 -25.52
N GLY A 220 20.89 11.28 -26.58
CA GLY A 220 20.71 11.82 -27.92
C GLY A 220 19.30 11.56 -28.47
N SER A 221 18.81 10.32 -28.39
CA SER A 221 17.48 9.94 -28.88
C SER A 221 16.34 10.64 -28.13
N LEU A 222 16.46 10.79 -26.81
CA LEU A 222 15.51 11.52 -25.98
C LEU A 222 15.55 13.03 -26.26
N SER A 223 16.73 13.60 -26.52
CA SER A 223 16.87 15.02 -26.88
C SER A 223 16.22 15.32 -28.23
N VAL A 224 16.34 14.41 -29.20
CA VAL A 224 15.61 14.52 -30.48
C VAL A 224 14.09 14.47 -30.24
N ALA A 225 13.60 13.54 -29.41
CA ALA A 225 12.18 13.48 -29.07
C ALA A 225 11.68 14.75 -28.37
N LEU A 226 12.49 15.35 -27.50
CA LEU A 226 12.19 16.61 -26.82
C LEU A 226 12.02 17.75 -27.84
N ILE A 227 12.95 17.87 -28.79
CA ILE A 227 12.92 18.91 -29.83
C ILE A 227 11.68 18.72 -30.71
N VAL A 228 11.42 17.50 -31.21
CA VAL A 228 10.22 17.22 -32.00
C VAL A 228 8.95 17.55 -31.20
N GLY A 229 8.92 17.17 -29.92
CA GLY A 229 7.81 17.43 -29.02
C GLY A 229 7.47 18.92 -28.87
N ILE A 230 8.50 19.78 -28.76
CA ILE A 230 8.36 21.24 -28.63
C ILE A 230 8.00 21.88 -29.97
N VAL A 231 8.62 21.43 -31.07
CA VAL A 231 8.55 22.10 -32.38
C VAL A 231 7.25 21.77 -33.13
N THR A 232 6.79 20.51 -33.10
CA THR A 232 5.61 20.05 -33.85
C THR A 232 4.31 20.84 -33.57
N PRO A 233 3.99 21.23 -32.33
CA PRO A 233 2.82 22.07 -32.04
C PRO A 233 2.85 23.48 -32.63
N PHE A 234 4.02 23.99 -33.05
CA PHE A 234 4.11 25.29 -33.72
C PHE A 234 3.71 25.23 -35.20
N PHE A 235 3.84 24.05 -35.82
CA PHE A 235 3.58 23.85 -37.26
C PHE A 235 2.27 23.12 -37.54
N THR A 236 1.75 22.36 -36.58
CA THR A 236 0.56 21.53 -36.79
C THR A 236 -0.49 21.75 -35.68
N PRO A 237 -1.79 21.80 -36.03
CA PRO A 237 -2.86 21.86 -35.03
C PRO A 237 -3.07 20.51 -34.31
N LEU A 238 -2.56 19.42 -34.88
CA LEU A 238 -2.64 18.07 -34.34
C LEU A 238 -1.48 17.79 -33.38
N TRP A 239 -1.64 18.18 -32.11
CA TRP A 239 -0.62 17.97 -31.06
C TRP A 239 -0.25 16.49 -30.86
N SER A 240 -1.12 15.56 -31.25
CA SER A 240 -0.85 14.12 -31.18
C SER A 240 0.31 13.68 -32.08
N LEU A 241 0.62 14.43 -33.13
CA LEU A 241 1.78 14.16 -33.99
C LEU A 241 3.10 14.32 -33.24
N SER A 242 3.12 15.10 -32.16
CA SER A 242 4.31 15.25 -31.32
C SER A 242 4.72 13.93 -30.65
N PHE A 243 3.79 12.98 -30.46
CA PHE A 243 4.10 11.63 -29.96
C PHE A 243 4.91 10.78 -30.94
N ILE A 244 4.92 11.10 -32.24
CA ILE A 244 5.78 10.41 -33.22
C ILE A 244 7.26 10.59 -32.83
N GLY A 245 7.61 11.69 -32.17
CA GLY A 245 8.95 11.90 -31.62
C GLY A 245 9.39 10.81 -30.65
N LEU A 246 8.46 10.16 -29.93
CA LEU A 246 8.74 9.04 -29.02
C LEU A 246 9.16 7.75 -29.74
N ALA A 247 8.89 7.64 -31.05
CA ALA A 247 9.37 6.51 -31.83
C ALA A 247 10.90 6.48 -31.89
N VAL A 248 11.56 7.63 -31.88
CA VAL A 248 13.03 7.74 -31.94
C VAL A 248 13.72 7.06 -30.74
N PRO A 249 13.41 7.41 -29.47
CA PRO A 249 13.99 6.73 -28.32
C PRO A 249 13.52 5.28 -28.22
N LEU A 250 12.29 4.96 -28.62
CA LEU A 250 11.81 3.58 -28.59
C LEU A 250 12.58 2.66 -29.55
N ILE A 251 12.81 3.11 -30.79
CA ILE A 251 13.64 2.39 -31.77
C ILE A 251 15.08 2.31 -31.28
N ALA A 252 15.63 3.41 -30.74
CA ALA A 252 16.98 3.42 -30.19
C ALA A 252 17.16 2.40 -29.05
N MET A 253 16.18 2.30 -28.13
CA MET A 253 16.21 1.34 -27.02
C MET A 253 16.01 -0.10 -27.48
N VAL A 254 15.13 -0.36 -28.46
CA VAL A 254 14.98 -1.71 -29.05
C VAL A 254 16.24 -2.14 -29.79
N ALA A 255 16.90 -1.21 -30.49
CA ALA A 255 18.16 -1.47 -31.18
C ALA A 255 19.33 -1.81 -30.23
N MET A 256 19.18 -1.57 -28.91
CA MET A 256 20.18 -1.90 -27.89
C MET A 256 20.17 -3.38 -27.44
N GLY A 257 19.27 -4.21 -27.97
CA GLY A 257 19.40 -5.68 -27.96
C GLY A 257 19.09 -6.41 -26.63
N GLU A 258 19.89 -7.44 -26.32
CA GLU A 258 19.63 -8.63 -25.46
C GLU A 258 19.24 -8.41 -23.98
N ASP A 259 19.13 -7.17 -23.50
CA ASP A 259 18.65 -6.81 -22.16
C ASP A 259 17.21 -6.27 -22.17
N SER A 260 16.42 -6.56 -23.20
CA SER A 260 15.07 -6.05 -23.31
C SER A 260 14.19 -6.52 -22.13
N ILE A 261 13.41 -5.58 -21.58
CA ILE A 261 12.61 -5.73 -20.34
C ILE A 261 11.54 -6.84 -20.46
N ILE A 262 11.24 -7.31 -21.67
CA ILE A 262 10.14 -8.23 -21.95
C ILE A 262 10.71 -9.63 -22.24
N LYS A 263 11.04 -10.38 -21.19
CA LYS A 263 11.31 -11.83 -21.28
C LYS A 263 10.03 -12.60 -20.92
N PHE A 264 9.37 -13.20 -21.91
CA PHE A 264 8.24 -14.10 -21.67
C PHE A 264 8.75 -15.46 -21.18
N LYS A 265 8.59 -15.74 -19.88
CA LYS A 265 8.84 -17.07 -19.31
C LYS A 265 7.64 -17.98 -19.61
N LYS A 266 7.89 -19.27 -19.86
CA LYS A 266 6.87 -20.27 -20.26
C LYS A 266 5.74 -20.44 -19.23
N ASP A 267 6.02 -20.22 -17.96
CA ASP A 267 5.05 -20.30 -16.87
C ASP A 267 3.94 -19.23 -17.01
N ASN A 268 4.25 -18.06 -17.59
CA ASN A 268 3.32 -16.93 -17.71
C ASN A 268 2.36 -17.04 -18.91
N ILE A 269 2.44 -18.11 -19.71
CA ILE A 269 1.65 -18.22 -20.95
C ILE A 269 0.17 -18.44 -20.64
N ILE A 270 -0.13 -19.23 -19.59
CA ILE A 270 -1.51 -19.52 -19.18
C ILE A 270 -2.16 -18.24 -18.63
N ASP A 271 -1.45 -17.52 -17.77
CA ASP A 271 -1.91 -16.25 -17.18
C ASP A 271 -2.14 -15.20 -18.27
N LEU A 272 -1.22 -15.11 -19.23
CA LEU A 272 -1.36 -14.22 -20.38
C LEU A 272 -2.57 -14.60 -21.23
N ALA A 273 -2.79 -15.88 -21.50
CA ALA A 273 -3.94 -16.35 -22.26
C ALA A 273 -5.26 -16.05 -21.54
N LEU A 274 -5.32 -16.27 -20.22
CA LEU A 274 -6.47 -15.93 -19.38
C LEU A 274 -6.74 -14.42 -19.42
N PHE A 275 -5.71 -13.59 -19.22
CA PHE A 275 -5.84 -12.13 -19.26
C PHE A 275 -6.34 -11.62 -20.61
N ILE A 276 -5.81 -12.17 -21.72
CA ILE A 276 -6.28 -11.84 -23.08
C ILE A 276 -7.74 -12.26 -23.26
N ALA A 277 -8.12 -13.48 -22.84
CA ALA A 277 -9.49 -13.96 -22.94
C ALA A 277 -10.47 -13.06 -22.17
N LEU A 278 -10.15 -12.70 -20.92
CA LEU A 278 -10.97 -11.78 -20.11
C LEU A 278 -11.08 -10.40 -20.76
N SER A 279 -9.98 -9.89 -21.33
CA SER A 279 -9.97 -8.60 -22.04
C SER A 279 -10.84 -8.61 -23.29
N VAL A 280 -10.80 -9.69 -24.07
CA VAL A 280 -11.68 -9.86 -25.24
C VAL A 280 -13.14 -9.93 -24.80
N ILE A 281 -13.46 -10.70 -23.76
CA ILE A 281 -14.84 -10.78 -23.24
C ILE A 281 -15.31 -9.39 -22.76
N TYR A 282 -14.48 -8.64 -22.04
CA TYR A 282 -14.80 -7.27 -21.61
C TYR A 282 -15.15 -6.36 -22.80
N VAL A 283 -14.32 -6.37 -23.85
CA VAL A 283 -14.57 -5.56 -25.06
C VAL A 283 -15.83 -6.01 -25.78
N VAL A 284 -16.07 -7.31 -25.92
CA VAL A 284 -17.30 -7.85 -26.54
C VAL A 284 -18.53 -7.44 -25.74
N LEU A 285 -18.52 -7.58 -24.41
CA LEU A 285 -19.62 -7.16 -23.54
C LEU A 285 -19.84 -5.64 -23.61
N GLY A 286 -18.76 -4.87 -23.66
CA GLY A 286 -18.79 -3.42 -23.82
C GLY A 286 -19.42 -2.99 -25.15
N ILE A 287 -19.04 -3.60 -26.27
CA ILE A 287 -19.55 -3.23 -27.60
C ILE A 287 -20.98 -3.74 -27.82
N VAL A 288 -21.26 -5.00 -27.48
CA VAL A 288 -22.55 -5.65 -27.79
C VAL A 288 -23.67 -5.19 -26.85
N PHE A 289 -23.36 -5.03 -25.57
CA PHE A 289 -24.37 -4.74 -24.53
C PHE A 289 -24.21 -3.35 -23.88
N ASN A 290 -23.25 -2.53 -24.33
CA ASN A 290 -22.88 -1.26 -23.68
C ASN A 290 -22.56 -1.43 -22.18
N ALA A 291 -22.08 -2.62 -21.78
CA ALA A 291 -21.95 -3.01 -20.39
C ALA A 291 -20.63 -2.54 -19.74
N TRP A 292 -19.95 -1.53 -20.29
CA TRP A 292 -18.62 -1.07 -19.84
C TRP A 292 -18.53 -0.85 -18.33
N ALA A 293 -19.58 -0.25 -17.74
CA ALA A 293 -19.63 0.09 -16.32
C ALA A 293 -19.65 -1.12 -15.37
N TYR A 294 -20.18 -2.26 -15.81
CA TYR A 294 -20.32 -3.47 -14.99
C TYR A 294 -19.42 -4.62 -15.47
N ALA A 295 -19.07 -4.68 -16.76
CA ALA A 295 -18.32 -5.78 -17.35
C ALA A 295 -16.88 -5.91 -16.81
N TRP A 296 -16.30 -4.85 -16.25
CA TRP A 296 -14.95 -4.90 -15.69
C TRP A 296 -14.83 -5.88 -14.51
N MET A 297 -15.96 -6.26 -13.89
CA MET A 297 -16.03 -7.26 -12.83
C MET A 297 -15.44 -8.61 -13.23
N ILE A 298 -15.39 -8.91 -14.53
CA ILE A 298 -14.77 -10.13 -15.05
C ILE A 298 -13.26 -10.19 -14.75
N PHE A 299 -12.59 -9.04 -14.59
CA PHE A 299 -11.17 -9.00 -14.26
C PHE A 299 -10.88 -9.47 -12.83
N LEU A 300 -11.87 -9.53 -11.93
CA LEU A 300 -11.70 -10.10 -10.59
C LEU A 300 -11.47 -11.61 -10.63
N ILE A 301 -11.82 -12.29 -11.74
CA ILE A 301 -11.55 -13.71 -11.95
C ILE A 301 -10.04 -13.97 -12.01
N PHE A 302 -9.26 -13.06 -12.59
CA PHE A 302 -7.82 -13.23 -12.74
C PHE A 302 -7.08 -13.39 -11.39
N PRO A 303 -7.15 -12.42 -10.44
CA PRO A 303 -6.50 -12.58 -9.15
C PRO A 303 -7.13 -13.71 -8.31
N ALA A 304 -8.42 -14.01 -8.47
CA ALA A 304 -9.05 -15.13 -7.77
C ALA A 304 -8.51 -16.49 -8.27
N TYR A 305 -8.33 -16.63 -9.59
CA TYR A 305 -7.70 -17.80 -10.21
C TYR A 305 -6.26 -17.98 -9.73
N GLU A 306 -5.47 -16.91 -9.72
CA GLU A 306 -4.06 -16.96 -9.30
C GLU A 306 -3.90 -17.45 -7.86
N ILE A 307 -4.78 -16.99 -6.97
CA ILE A 307 -4.78 -17.42 -5.55
C ILE A 307 -5.16 -18.91 -5.42
N LEU A 308 -6.08 -19.38 -6.26
CA LEU A 308 -6.47 -20.80 -6.29
C LEU A 308 -5.32 -21.68 -6.79
N ASP A 309 -4.63 -21.25 -7.84
CA ASP A 309 -3.51 -21.99 -8.44
C ASP A 309 -2.29 -22.04 -7.50
N GLN A 310 -1.98 -20.92 -6.83
CA GLN A 310 -0.83 -20.82 -5.94
C GLN A 310 -1.03 -21.47 -4.56
N SER A 311 -2.23 -21.95 -4.19
CA SER A 311 -2.52 -22.52 -2.87
C SER A 311 -2.32 -24.05 -2.85
N PRO A 312 -1.19 -24.58 -2.36
CA PRO A 312 -0.92 -26.00 -2.42
C PRO A 312 -1.57 -26.68 -1.21
N ASN A 313 -2.61 -27.46 -1.47
CA ASN A 313 -3.22 -28.47 -0.58
C ASN A 313 -4.14 -28.03 0.57
N HIS A 314 -4.23 -26.75 0.93
CA HIS A 314 -5.22 -26.25 1.92
C HIS A 314 -5.81 -24.91 1.51
N PHE A 315 -6.50 -24.87 0.37
CA PHE A 315 -7.25 -23.70 -0.02
C PHE A 315 -8.35 -23.41 1.03
N LYS A 316 -8.37 -22.18 1.53
CA LYS A 316 -9.42 -21.67 2.41
C LYS A 316 -10.29 -20.68 1.64
N PHE A 317 -11.61 -20.82 1.71
CA PHE A 317 -12.50 -20.01 0.90
C PHE A 317 -12.40 -18.52 1.24
N TYR A 318 -11.98 -18.14 2.44
CA TYR A 318 -11.78 -16.74 2.78
C TYR A 318 -10.77 -16.02 1.87
N TYR A 319 -9.85 -16.72 1.19
CA TYR A 319 -8.90 -16.09 0.28
C TYR A 319 -9.55 -15.46 -0.96
N ILE A 320 -10.68 -16.00 -1.43
CA ILE A 320 -11.40 -15.45 -2.59
C ILE A 320 -12.57 -14.55 -2.21
N MET A 321 -12.94 -14.49 -0.93
CA MET A 321 -14.07 -13.67 -0.45
C MET A 321 -13.96 -12.19 -0.77
N PRO A 322 -12.78 -11.53 -0.76
CA PRO A 322 -12.70 -10.14 -1.19
C PRO A 322 -13.25 -9.90 -2.61
N PHE A 323 -12.98 -10.80 -3.55
CA PHE A 323 -13.47 -10.69 -4.93
C PHE A 323 -14.99 -10.92 -4.99
N ILE A 324 -15.50 -11.87 -4.22
CA ILE A 324 -16.94 -12.16 -4.13
C ILE A 324 -17.69 -10.99 -3.45
N SER A 325 -17.15 -10.43 -2.38
CA SER A 325 -17.70 -9.25 -1.70
C SER A 325 -17.74 -8.04 -2.63
N ILE A 326 -16.69 -7.80 -3.41
CA ILE A 326 -16.68 -6.74 -4.44
C ILE A 326 -17.73 -7.05 -5.52
N ALA A 327 -17.87 -8.31 -5.94
CA ALA A 327 -18.91 -8.75 -6.87
C ALA A 327 -20.32 -8.43 -6.38
N ILE A 328 -20.63 -8.79 -5.15
CA ILE A 328 -21.94 -8.49 -4.53
C ILE A 328 -22.11 -6.97 -4.37
N PHE A 329 -21.09 -6.26 -3.89
CA PHE A 329 -21.13 -4.81 -3.68
C PHE A 329 -21.52 -4.06 -4.97
N PHE A 330 -20.82 -4.35 -6.07
CA PHE A 330 -21.09 -3.73 -7.36
C PHE A 330 -22.40 -4.21 -7.98
N SER A 331 -22.79 -5.47 -7.81
CA SER A 331 -24.08 -5.98 -8.31
C SER A 331 -25.25 -5.24 -7.65
N LEU A 332 -25.24 -5.14 -6.33
CA LEU A 332 -26.28 -4.45 -5.56
C LEU A 332 -26.26 -2.94 -5.85
N GLY A 333 -25.07 -2.34 -5.96
CA GLY A 333 -24.93 -0.92 -6.26
C GLY A 333 -25.44 -0.55 -7.65
N TYR A 334 -25.02 -1.31 -8.66
CA TYR A 334 -25.30 -1.03 -10.06
C TYR A 334 -26.74 -1.36 -10.47
N PHE A 335 -27.26 -2.53 -10.09
CA PHE A 335 -28.60 -2.97 -10.53
C PHE A 335 -29.73 -2.51 -9.63
N LEU A 336 -29.48 -2.35 -8.32
CA LEU A 336 -30.51 -2.01 -7.34
C LEU A 336 -30.37 -0.58 -6.78
N ASN A 337 -29.40 0.21 -7.25
CA ASN A 337 -29.01 1.49 -6.66
C ASN A 337 -28.72 1.39 -5.14
N GLY A 338 -28.32 0.19 -4.68
CA GLY A 338 -28.20 -0.15 -3.27
C GLY A 338 -26.86 0.21 -2.63
N TRP A 339 -26.13 1.22 -3.15
CA TRP A 339 -24.75 1.53 -2.74
C TRP A 339 -24.57 1.68 -1.22
N ALA A 340 -25.55 2.25 -0.54
CA ALA A 340 -25.58 2.37 0.92
C ALA A 340 -25.55 0.98 1.61
N TYR A 341 -26.33 0.03 1.12
CA TYR A 341 -26.44 -1.31 1.74
C TYR A 341 -25.38 -2.29 1.23
N SER A 342 -24.85 -2.06 0.03
CA SER A 342 -23.82 -2.89 -0.60
C SER A 342 -22.59 -3.10 0.29
N TRP A 343 -22.24 -2.14 1.14
CA TRP A 343 -21.12 -2.24 2.08
C TRP A 343 -21.22 -3.44 3.04
N THR A 344 -22.43 -3.93 3.31
CA THR A 344 -22.64 -5.13 4.15
C THR A 344 -22.04 -6.40 3.54
N ALA A 345 -21.82 -6.43 2.21
CA ALA A 345 -21.18 -7.57 1.53
C ALA A 345 -19.76 -7.87 2.04
N PHE A 346 -19.06 -6.87 2.61
CA PHE A 346 -17.73 -7.06 3.15
C PHE A 346 -17.71 -7.80 4.50
N LEU A 347 -18.85 -8.00 5.17
CA LEU A 347 -18.94 -8.86 6.37
C LEU A 347 -18.69 -10.33 6.08
N ILE A 348 -18.90 -10.75 4.83
CA ILE A 348 -18.68 -12.15 4.43
C ILE A 348 -17.22 -12.55 4.70
N ILE A 349 -16.27 -11.63 4.56
CA ILE A 349 -14.84 -11.86 4.78
C ILE A 349 -14.56 -12.27 6.23
N PRO A 350 -14.81 -11.43 7.27
CA PRO A 350 -14.54 -11.82 8.65
C PRO A 350 -15.43 -12.97 9.12
N ILE A 351 -16.70 -13.05 8.68
CA ILE A 351 -17.59 -14.17 9.05
C ILE A 351 -16.98 -15.50 8.61
N LEU A 352 -16.51 -15.60 7.36
CA LEU A 352 -15.95 -16.84 6.86
C LEU A 352 -14.61 -17.19 7.50
N ILE A 353 -13.79 -16.20 7.82
CA ILE A 353 -12.55 -16.41 8.58
C ILE A 353 -12.85 -17.09 9.92
N PHE A 354 -13.92 -16.71 10.62
CA PHE A 354 -14.32 -17.38 11.85
C PHE A 354 -14.82 -18.79 11.61
N VAL A 355 -15.68 -18.98 10.60
CA VAL A 355 -16.27 -20.29 10.28
C VAL A 355 -15.21 -21.33 9.85
N GLU A 356 -14.16 -20.91 9.15
CA GLU A 356 -13.07 -21.80 8.68
C GLU A 356 -11.86 -21.85 9.62
N ARG A 357 -11.88 -21.11 10.74
CA ARG A 357 -10.84 -21.17 11.78
C ARG A 357 -11.12 -22.27 12.81
N ASP A 358 -12.38 -22.63 12.98
CA ASP A 358 -12.86 -23.82 13.69
C ASP A 358 -12.87 -25.04 12.75
#